data_AF-A0A2H6BHT5-F1
#
_entry.id   AF-A0A2H6BHT5-F1
#
_cell.length_a   1.000
_cell.length_b   1.000
_cell.length_c   1.000
_cell.angle_alpha   90.00
_cell.angle_beta   90.00
_cell.angle_gamma   90.00
#
_symmetry.space_group_name_H-M   'P 1'
#
loop_
_entity.id
_entity.type
_entity.pdbx_description
1 polymer ?
#
loop_
_entity_poly.entity_id
_entity_poly.type
_entity_poly.pdbx_seq_one_letter_code
_entity_poly.pdbx_strand_id
1 'polypeptide(L)' 'MKPLLTAAAASLLAGCSTLPPPPVAGRDPSDPTVRAAPARYASVTAGTADHRPVPPKPWAEQNRGVAPKTPGGM' A
#
# COMPACT_ATOMS: atom_id res chain seq x y z
N MET A 1 19.91 13.83 51.52
CA MET A 1 18.44 13.79 51.34
C MET A 1 17.98 14.66 50.19
N LYS A 2 18.04 16.01 50.29
CA LYS A 2 17.63 16.94 49.21
C LYS A 2 18.25 16.67 47.82
N PRO A 3 19.58 16.46 47.66
CA PRO A 3 20.16 16.29 46.33
C PRO A 3 19.76 14.96 45.68
N LEU A 4 19.47 13.93 46.49
CA LEU A 4 19.00 12.63 46.01
C LEU A 4 17.56 12.70 45.53
N LEU A 5 16.71 13.45 46.24
CA LEU A 5 15.32 13.70 45.83
C LEU A 5 15.25 14.49 44.52
N THR A 6 16.09 15.53 44.37
CA THR A 6 16.16 16.30 43.12
C THR A 6 16.69 15.46 41.96
N ALA A 7 17.69 14.61 42.19
CA ALA A 7 18.22 13.71 41.17
C ALA A 7 17.17 12.66 40.74
N ALA A 8 16.46 12.06 41.69
CA ALA A 8 15.38 11.11 41.40
C ALA A 8 14.24 11.74 40.61
N ALA A 9 13.82 12.96 40.97
CA ALA A 9 12.81 13.70 40.23
C ALA A 9 13.28 14.02 38.80
N ALA A 10 14.51 14.50 38.62
CA ALA A 10 15.07 14.77 37.30
C ALA A 10 15.10 13.52 36.41
N SER A 11 15.49 12.36 36.96
CA SER A 11 15.49 11.09 36.22
C SER A 11 14.10 10.64 35.80
N LEU A 12 13.08 10.85 36.63
CA LEU A 12 11.69 10.52 36.30
C LEU A 12 11.13 11.44 35.22
N LEU A 13 11.50 12.73 35.22
CA LEU A 13 11.06 13.70 34.21
C LEU A 13 11.83 13.57 32.89
N ALA A 14 13.04 13.01 32.89
CA ALA A 14 13.86 12.84 31.68
C ALA A 14 13.21 11.91 30.64
N GLY A 15 12.34 10.98 31.05
CA GLY A 15 11.56 10.14 30.12
C GLY A 15 10.49 10.91 29.35
N CYS A 16 10.09 12.09 29.83
CA CYS A 16 9.09 12.96 29.19
C CYS A 16 9.72 14.00 28.25
N SER A 17 11.04 14.20 28.34
CA SER A 17 11.77 15.02 27.36
C SER A 17 12.06 14.19 26.11
N THR A 18 11.17 14.25 25.12
CA THR A 18 11.51 13.79 23.77
C THR A 18 12.65 14.66 23.24
N LEU A 19 13.65 14.03 22.62
CA LEU A 19 14.58 14.75 21.76
C LEU A 19 13.74 15.45 20.67
N PRO A 20 14.07 16.69 20.25
CA PRO A 20 13.41 17.27 19.08
C PRO A 20 13.44 16.24 17.96
N PRO A 21 12.31 16.01 17.25
CA PRO A 21 12.32 15.12 16.10
C PRO A 21 13.47 15.55 15.17
N PRO A 22 14.15 14.60 14.49
CA PRO A 22 15.16 14.96 13.52
C PRO A 22 14.55 16.00 12.57
N PRO A 23 15.33 16.99 12.10
CA PRO A 23 14.81 18.00 11.20
C PRO A 23 14.10 17.28 10.07
N VAL A 24 12.80 17.55 9.91
CA VAL A 24 12.03 17.00 8.80
C VAL A 24 12.76 17.43 7.54
N ALA A 25 13.33 16.48 6.81
CA ALA A 25 14.06 16.79 5.60
C ALA A 25 13.07 17.35 4.57
N GLY A 26 13.20 18.64 4.25
CA GLY A 26 12.32 19.33 3.31
C GLY A 26 11.46 20.40 3.96
N ARG A 27 10.48 20.89 3.20
CA ARG A 27 9.54 21.92 3.64
C ARG A 27 8.39 21.29 4.42
N ASP A 28 7.81 22.05 5.35
CA ASP A 28 6.64 21.62 6.11
C ASP A 28 5.50 21.24 5.14
N PRO A 29 4.88 20.05 5.27
CA PRO A 29 3.72 19.67 4.45
C PRO A 29 2.53 20.65 4.53
N SER A 30 2.47 21.44 5.60
CA SER A 30 1.43 22.44 5.86
C SER A 30 1.78 23.84 5.30
N ASP A 31 2.99 24.04 4.77
CA ASP A 31 3.42 25.33 4.23
C ASP A 31 2.72 25.63 2.89
N PRO A 32 1.82 26.64 2.83
CA PRO A 32 1.06 26.95 1.63
C PRO A 32 1.90 27.66 0.55
N THR A 33 3.13 28.09 0.86
CA THR A 33 4.02 28.74 -0.10
C THR A 33 4.73 27.74 -1.02
N VAL A 34 4.65 26.45 -0.69
CA VAL A 34 5.25 25.37 -1.47
C VAL A 34 4.32 25.00 -2.62
N ARG A 35 4.83 25.04 -3.85
CA ARG A 35 4.06 24.56 -4.99
C ARG A 35 3.87 23.05 -4.92
N ALA A 36 2.61 22.62 -4.88
CA ALA A 36 2.23 21.24 -5.16
C ALA A 36 2.15 21.01 -6.68
N ALA A 37 2.41 19.77 -7.12
CA ALA A 37 2.11 19.38 -8.49
C ALA A 37 0.59 19.48 -8.74
N PRO A 38 0.14 19.96 -9.91
CA PRO A 38 -1.28 20.03 -10.21
C PRO A 38 -1.88 18.62 -10.27
N ALA A 39 -3.00 18.42 -9.57
CA ALA A 39 -3.79 17.20 -9.72
C ALA A 39 -4.32 17.11 -11.16
N ARG A 40 -4.12 15.96 -11.80
CA ARG A 40 -4.69 15.67 -13.12
C ARG A 40 -5.76 14.61 -12.97
N TYR A 41 -6.90 14.83 -13.63
CA TYR A 41 -7.92 13.79 -13.74
C TYR A 41 -7.38 12.64 -14.59
N ALA A 42 -7.52 11.43 -14.07
CA ALA A 42 -7.31 10.18 -14.80
C ALA A 42 -8.62 9.40 -14.78
N SER A 43 -8.99 8.78 -15.91
CA SER A 43 -10.16 7.91 -15.93
C SER A 43 -9.94 6.69 -15.03
N VAL A 44 -11.04 6.10 -14.54
CA VAL A 44 -10.97 4.86 -13.72
C VAL A 44 -10.29 3.72 -14.50
N THR A 45 -10.38 3.74 -15.82
CA THR A 45 -9.78 2.75 -16.73
C THR A 45 -8.40 3.16 -17.24
N ALA A 46 -7.82 4.27 -16.75
CA ALA A 46 -6.52 4.72 -17.20
C ALA A 46 -5.46 3.63 -16.95
N GLY A 47 -4.70 3.29 -17.99
CA GLY A 47 -3.68 2.22 -17.93
C GLY A 47 -4.22 0.80 -18.10
N THR A 48 -5.53 0.62 -18.30
CA THR A 48 -6.11 -0.70 -18.63
C THR A 48 -6.10 -0.93 -20.14
N ALA A 49 -5.95 -2.18 -20.56
CA ALA A 49 -6.12 -2.58 -21.95
C ALA A 49 -7.61 -2.84 -22.28
N ASP A 50 -8.05 -2.45 -23.47
CA ASP A 50 -9.40 -2.78 -23.97
C ASP A 50 -9.43 -4.26 -24.36
N HIS A 51 -10.33 -5.03 -23.73
CA HIS A 51 -10.55 -6.44 -24.03
C HIS A 51 -11.95 -6.60 -24.59
N ARG A 52 -12.06 -7.12 -25.82
CA ARG A 52 -13.34 -7.40 -26.46
C ARG A 52 -13.72 -8.85 -26.28
N PRO A 53 -14.98 -9.15 -25.91
CA PRO A 53 -15.46 -10.53 -25.91
C PRO A 53 -15.27 -11.16 -27.29
N VAL A 54 -14.73 -12.38 -27.30
CA VAL A 54 -14.71 -13.25 -28.47
C VAL A 54 -15.77 -14.34 -28.30
N PRO A 55 -16.23 -14.97 -29.40
CA PRO A 55 -17.14 -16.11 -29.29
C PRO A 55 -16.59 -17.18 -28.35
N PRO A 56 -17.44 -17.84 -27.55
CA PRO A 56 -17.02 -18.92 -26.69
C PRO A 56 -16.46 -20.08 -27.52
N LYS A 57 -15.53 -20.84 -26.94
CA LYS A 57 -15.01 -22.07 -27.56
C LYS A 57 -16.13 -23.10 -27.73
N PRO A 58 -16.03 -24.03 -28.71
CA PRO A 58 -17.02 -25.08 -28.90
C PRO A 58 -17.16 -25.97 -27.66
N TRP A 59 -18.36 -25.98 -27.05
CA TRP A 59 -18.65 -26.70 -25.81
C TRP A 59 -18.31 -28.20 -25.89
N ALA A 60 -18.69 -28.86 -26.99
CA ALA A 60 -18.49 -30.29 -27.17
C ALA A 60 -17.00 -30.69 -27.18
N GLU A 61 -16.15 -29.86 -27.80
CA GLU A 61 -14.71 -30.10 -27.87
C GLU A 61 -14.05 -29.90 -26.49
N GLN A 62 -14.44 -28.86 -25.76
CA GLN A 62 -13.97 -28.63 -24.40
C GLN A 62 -14.32 -29.81 -23.49
N ASN A 63 -15.55 -30.30 -23.57
CA ASN A 63 -16.00 -31.45 -22.78
C ASN A 63 -15.28 -32.74 -23.13
N ARG A 64 -15.00 -32.98 -24.42
CA ARG A 64 -14.24 -34.18 -24.84
C ARG A 64 -12.82 -34.17 -24.30
N GLY A 65 -12.19 -32.99 -24.19
CA GLY A 65 -10.84 -32.84 -23.66
C GLY A 65 -10.72 -33.14 -22.15
N VAL A 66 -11.78 -32.89 -21.38
CA VAL A 66 -11.81 -33.12 -19.92
C VAL A 66 -12.57 -34.39 -19.51
N ALA A 67 -13.28 -35.03 -20.44
CA ALA A 67 -13.98 -36.27 -20.18
C ALA A 67 -12.98 -37.36 -19.74
N PRO A 68 -13.29 -38.14 -18.69
CA PRO A 68 -12.50 -39.30 -18.33
C PRO A 68 -12.33 -40.22 -19.54
N LYS A 69 -11.09 -40.56 -19.89
CA LYS A 69 -10.84 -41.60 -20.89
C LYS A 69 -11.21 -42.93 -20.26
N THR A 70 -12.16 -43.65 -20.84
CA THR A 70 -12.47 -45.01 -20.39
C THR A 70 -11.19 -45.85 -20.46
N PRO A 71 -10.77 -46.50 -19.35
CA PRO A 71 -9.75 -47.54 -19.44
C PRO A 71 -10.37 -48.71 -20.22
N GLY A 72 -9.88 -48.98 -21.43
CA GLY A 72 -10.29 -50.17 -22.21
C GLY A 72 -11.14 -49.87 -23.44
N GLY A 73 -10.69 -48.93 -24.28
CA GLY A 73 -11.21 -48.72 -25.63
C GLY A 73 -10.20 -49.06 -26.75
N MET A 74 -9.37 -50.08 -26.52
CA MET A 74 -8.69 -51.01 -27.43
C MET A 74 -7.80 -51.92 -26.58
#